data_AF-A0AA35VXE5-F1
#
_entry.id   AF-A0AA35VXE5-F1
#
_cell.length_a   1.000
_cell.length_b   1.000
_cell.length_c   1.000
_cell.angle_alpha   90.00
_cell.angle_beta   90.00
_cell.angle_gamma   90.00
#
_symmetry.space_group_name_H-M   'P 1'
#
loop_
_entity.id
_entity.type
_entity.pdbx_description
1 polymer ?
#
loop_
_entity_poly.entity_id
_entity_poly.type
_entity_poly.pdbx_seq_one_letter_code
_entity_poly.pdbx_strand_id
1 'polypeptide(L)'
;MQRLTQTFMTLSLADVSSRINLSSAQEAELYIRNMIEQEEVHASLDQTAGMVSFSESPEAYDSHDMATYLQSQLQRCMALEKKLRALDEQMALDPRYITKTMGGGFDDDPIFHEEGVM
;
A
#
# COMPACT_ATOMS: atom_id res chain seq x y z
N MET A 1 14.28 12.24 -5.28
CA MET A 1 15.23 11.16 -5.65
C MET A 1 14.65 10.09 -6.57
N GLN A 2 13.38 9.68 -6.41
CA GLN A 2 12.75 8.60 -7.19
C GLN A 2 12.78 8.74 -8.73
N ARG A 3 12.87 9.97 -9.27
CA ARG A 3 13.04 10.17 -10.73
C ARG A 3 14.44 9.81 -11.23
N LEU A 4 15.47 9.97 -10.40
CA LEU A 4 16.85 9.67 -10.77
C LEU A 4 17.08 8.16 -10.85
N THR A 5 16.53 7.40 -9.90
CA THR A 5 16.58 5.93 -9.87
C THR A 5 15.83 5.28 -11.05
N GLN A 6 14.83 5.95 -11.62
CA GLN A 6 14.05 5.46 -12.77
C GLN A 6 14.68 5.77 -14.14
N THR A 7 15.61 6.73 -14.21
CA THR A 7 16.13 7.22 -15.50
C THR A 7 17.62 6.94 -15.69
N PHE A 8 18.36 6.65 -14.62
CA PHE A 8 19.81 6.47 -14.64
C PHE A 8 20.22 5.18 -13.93
N MET A 9 20.93 4.30 -14.64
CA MET A 9 21.63 3.15 -14.05
C MET A 9 22.85 3.57 -13.25
N THR A 10 23.56 4.61 -13.70
CA THR A 10 24.76 5.13 -13.03
C THR A 10 24.82 6.64 -13.19
N LEU A 11 25.18 7.37 -12.14
CA LEU A 11 25.29 8.83 -12.14
C LEU A 11 26.48 9.28 -11.28
N SER A 12 27.15 10.38 -11.64
CA SER A 12 28.19 10.94 -10.77
C SER A 12 27.59 11.62 -9.54
N LEU A 13 28.28 11.58 -8.40
CA LEU A 13 27.84 12.24 -7.16
C LEU A 13 27.72 13.77 -7.32
N ALA A 14 28.51 14.37 -8.21
CA ALA A 14 28.43 15.79 -8.55
C ALA A 14 27.18 16.13 -9.38
N ASP A 15 26.77 15.25 -10.29
CA ASP A 15 25.51 15.39 -11.03
C ASP A 15 24.30 15.15 -10.14
N VAL A 16 24.41 14.22 -9.18
CA VAL A 16 23.40 14.05 -8.12
C VAL A 16 23.25 15.37 -7.37
N SER A 17 24.33 15.91 -6.79
CA SER A 17 24.26 17.13 -5.98
C SER A 17 23.67 18.30 -6.77
N SER A 18 24.05 18.45 -8.04
CA SER A 18 23.54 19.50 -8.92
C SER A 18 22.04 19.38 -9.22
N ARG A 19 21.52 18.15 -9.36
CA ARG A 19 20.10 17.92 -9.69
C ARG A 19 19.16 18.00 -8.50
N ILE A 20 19.66 17.73 -7.30
CA ILE A 20 18.89 17.83 -6.05
C ILE A 20 19.27 19.05 -5.20
N ASN A 21 20.04 19.99 -5.76
CA ASN A 21 20.49 21.23 -5.13
C ASN A 21 21.20 21.03 -3.77
N LEU A 22 22.08 20.04 -3.69
CA LEU A 22 22.98 19.87 -2.55
C LEU A 22 24.27 20.65 -2.75
N SER A 23 24.90 21.01 -1.64
CA SER A 23 26.07 21.90 -1.58
C SER A 23 27.32 21.27 -2.18
N SER A 24 27.46 19.94 -2.08
CA SER A 24 28.65 19.22 -2.54
C SER A 24 28.36 17.74 -2.87
N ALA A 25 29.31 17.11 -3.58
CA ALA A 25 29.30 15.68 -3.84
C ALA A 25 29.37 14.83 -2.55
N GLN A 26 29.99 15.35 -1.49
CA GLN A 26 30.06 14.69 -0.17
C GLN A 26 28.70 14.68 0.53
N GLU A 27 27.94 15.78 0.41
CA GLU A 27 26.59 15.85 0.94
C GLU A 27 25.65 14.93 0.15
N ALA A 28 25.83 14.82 -1.17
CA ALA A 28 25.10 13.86 -2.00
C ALA A 28 25.39 12.41 -1.63
N GLU A 29 26.65 12.08 -1.32
CA GLU A 29 27.01 10.75 -0.81
C GLU A 29 26.30 10.44 0.52
N LEU A 30 26.36 11.34 1.50
CA LEU A 30 25.72 11.13 2.80
C LEU A 30 24.20 10.95 2.63
N TYR A 31 23.61 11.77 1.77
CA TYR A 31 22.19 11.72 1.49
C TYR A 31 21.78 10.39 0.83
N ILE A 32 22.52 9.92 -0.17
CA ILE A 32 22.27 8.61 -0.80
C ILE A 32 22.49 7.47 0.20
N ARG A 33 23.53 7.54 1.03
CA ARG A 33 23.80 6.53 2.06
C ARG A 33 22.64 6.38 3.03
N ASN A 34 22.10 7.48 3.54
CA ASN A 34 20.91 7.46 4.39
C ASN A 34 19.71 6.84 3.66
N MET A 35 19.52 7.14 2.38
CA MET A 35 18.42 6.55 1.60
C MET A 35 18.58 5.04 1.37
N ILE A 36 19.82 4.55 1.24
CA ILE A 36 20.10 3.10 1.16
C ILE A 36 19.84 2.44 2.52
N GLU A 37 20.26 3.08 3.63
CA GLU A 37 20.04 2.58 5.00
C GLU A 37 18.56 2.52 5.39
N GLN A 38 17.74 3.43 4.87
CA GLN A 38 16.29 3.44 5.06
C GLN A 38 15.54 2.52 4.07
N GLU A 39 16.27 1.74 3.27
CA GLU A 39 15.71 0.88 2.21
C GLU A 39 14.82 1.64 1.19
N GLU A 40 14.95 2.96 1.10
CA GLU A 40 14.18 3.79 0.16
C GLU A 40 14.70 3.65 -1.28
N VAL A 41 15.99 3.34 -1.45
CA VAL A 41 16.67 3.20 -2.74
C VAL A 41 17.65 2.02 -2.70
N HIS A 42 17.56 1.14 -3.69
CA HIS A 42 18.61 0.16 -3.97
C HIS A 42 19.70 0.81 -4.83
N ALA A 43 20.86 1.07 -4.23
CA ALA A 43 22.01 1.63 -4.94
C ALA A 43 23.32 1.18 -4.31
N SER A 44 24.38 1.21 -5.11
CA SER A 44 25.76 1.00 -4.67
C SER A 44 26.57 2.26 -4.93
N LEU A 45 27.39 2.65 -3.97
CA LEU A 45 28.25 3.83 -4.06
C LEU A 45 29.69 3.41 -4.38
N ASP A 46 30.25 3.98 -5.42
CA ASP A 46 31.66 3.86 -5.77
C ASP A 46 32.37 5.18 -5.46
N GLN A 47 33.02 5.23 -4.30
CA GLN A 47 33.75 6.42 -3.83
C GLN A 47 35.03 6.69 -4.63
N THR A 48 35.67 5.66 -5.20
CA THR A 48 36.91 5.86 -5.97
C THR A 48 36.61 6.42 -7.35
N ALA A 49 35.48 6.02 -7.95
CA ALA A 49 34.99 6.59 -9.21
C ALA A 49 34.14 7.87 -9.02
N GLY A 50 33.66 8.15 -7.80
CA GLY A 50 32.76 9.26 -7.51
C GLY A 50 31.36 9.08 -8.12
N MET A 51 30.91 7.82 -8.23
CA MET A 51 29.69 7.44 -8.94
C MET A 51 28.73 6.68 -8.01
N VAL A 52 27.43 6.83 -8.27
CA VAL A 52 26.37 6.00 -7.69
C VAL A 52 25.77 5.14 -8.79
N SER A 53 25.68 3.83 -8.54
CA SER A 53 24.93 2.89 -9.39
C SER A 53 23.59 2.62 -8.75
N PHE A 54 22.50 2.94 -9.45
CA PHE A 54 21.14 2.63 -9.00
C PHE A 54 20.75 1.26 -9.53
N SER A 55 20.40 0.36 -8.63
CA SER A 55 19.90 -0.96 -8.97
C SER A 55 18.38 -0.92 -8.84
N GLU A 56 17.63 -1.32 -9.87
CA GLU A 56 16.28 -1.80 -9.58
C GLU A 56 16.42 -3.05 -8.72
N SER A 57 15.58 -3.13 -7.69
CA SER A 57 15.58 -4.19 -6.70
C SER A 57 15.85 -5.54 -7.38
N PRO A 58 16.81 -6.35 -6.90
CA PRO A 58 16.94 -7.73 -7.33
C PRO A 58 15.82 -8.56 -6.68
N GLU A 59 14.59 -8.08 -6.70
CA GLU A 59 13.44 -8.89 -6.36
C GLU A 59 13.16 -9.73 -7.59
N ALA A 60 13.96 -10.79 -7.78
CA ALA A 60 13.89 -11.65 -8.95
C ALA A 60 12.56 -12.42 -9.03
N TYR A 61 11.69 -12.31 -8.01
CA TYR A 61 10.44 -13.05 -7.81
C TYR A 61 10.57 -14.59 -8.00
N ASP A 62 11.78 -15.10 -8.17
CA ASP A 62 12.09 -16.50 -8.48
C ASP A 62 12.47 -17.30 -7.24
N SER A 63 12.64 -16.62 -6.11
CA SER A 63 12.98 -17.25 -4.84
C SER A 63 11.79 -18.06 -4.32
N HIS A 64 12.10 -19.23 -3.78
CA HIS A 64 11.16 -20.05 -3.01
C HIS A 64 10.49 -19.26 -1.87
N ASP A 65 11.19 -18.28 -1.31
CA ASP A 65 10.65 -17.41 -0.26
C ASP A 65 9.51 -16.53 -0.79
N MET A 66 9.60 -16.05 -2.04
CA MET A 66 8.55 -15.26 -2.67
C MET A 66 7.31 -16.12 -2.98
N ALA A 67 7.50 -17.36 -3.42
CA ALA A 67 6.40 -18.30 -3.61
C ALA A 67 5.68 -18.61 -2.28
N THR A 68 6.44 -18.78 -1.20
CA THR A 68 5.89 -19.01 0.14
C THR A 68 5.14 -17.78 0.65
N TYR A 69 5.69 -16.58 0.43
CA TYR A 69 5.03 -15.32 0.76
C TYR A 69 3.70 -15.17 0.02
N LEU A 70 3.68 -15.39 -1.30
CA LEU A 70 2.46 -15.35 -2.13
C LEU A 70 1.42 -16.35 -1.64
N GLN A 71 1.83 -17.59 -1.33
CA GLN A 71 0.93 -18.60 -0.80
C GLN A 71 0.32 -18.17 0.55
N SER A 72 1.10 -17.53 1.43
CA SER A 72 0.59 -16.99 2.69
C SER A 72 -0.45 -15.89 2.48
N GLN A 73 -0.23 -14.98 1.51
CA GLN A 73 -1.18 -13.93 1.20
C GLN A 73 -2.48 -14.51 0.63
N LEU A 74 -2.38 -15.51 -0.25
CA LEU A 74 -3.52 -16.20 -0.83
C LEU A 74 -4.34 -16.92 0.25
N GLN A 75 -3.68 -17.59 1.20
CA GLN A 75 -4.35 -18.20 2.35
C GLN A 75 -5.08 -17.18 3.23
N ARG A 76 -4.49 -15.99 3.46
CA ARG A 76 -5.15 -14.91 4.20
C ARG A 76 -6.42 -14.43 3.47
N CYS A 77 -6.35 -14.28 2.15
CA CYS A 77 -7.51 -13.91 1.34
C CYS A 77 -8.62 -14.97 1.40
N MET A 78 -8.29 -16.25 1.24
CA MET A 78 -9.27 -17.34 1.36
C MET A 78 -9.89 -17.42 2.76
N ALA A 79 -9.09 -17.22 3.81
CA ALA A 79 -9.58 -17.19 5.18
C ALA A 79 -10.56 -16.01 5.40
N LEU A 80 -10.26 -14.86 4.80
CA LEU A 80 -11.15 -13.70 4.83
C LEU A 80 -12.45 -13.97 4.07
N GLU A 81 -12.37 -14.52 2.87
CA GLU A 81 -13.53 -14.91 2.06
C GLU A 81 -14.44 -15.87 2.84
N LYS A 82 -13.86 -16.89 3.48
CA LYS A 82 -14.61 -17.86 4.29
C LYS A 82 -15.32 -17.18 5.47
N LYS A 83 -14.67 -16.22 6.13
CA LYS A 83 -15.30 -15.44 7.21
C LYS A 83 -16.43 -14.57 6.67
N LEU A 84 -16.23 -13.92 5.53
CA LEU A 84 -17.24 -13.08 4.89
C LEU A 84 -18.47 -13.92 4.52
N ARG A 85 -18.26 -15.09 3.93
CA ARG A 85 -19.35 -16.03 3.61
C ARG A 85 -20.08 -16.53 4.85
N ALA A 86 -19.36 -16.86 5.92
CA ALA A 86 -19.99 -17.28 7.17
C ALA A 86 -20.83 -16.16 7.80
N LEU A 87 -20.39 -14.90 7.69
CA LEU A 87 -21.18 -13.74 8.11
C LEU A 87 -22.42 -13.56 7.22
N ASP A 88 -22.28 -13.71 5.91
CA ASP A 88 -23.40 -13.61 4.95
C ASP A 88 -24.46 -14.69 5.22
N GLU A 89 -24.03 -15.93 5.46
CA GLU A 89 -24.91 -17.05 5.86
C GLU A 89 -25.60 -16.78 7.20
N GLN A 90 -24.90 -16.20 8.18
CA GLN A 90 -25.50 -15.81 9.47
C GLN A 90 -26.51 -14.67 9.32
N MET A 91 -26.23 -13.67 8.47
CA MET A 91 -27.15 -12.58 8.19
C MET A 91 -28.41 -13.07 7.46
N ALA A 92 -28.26 -13.98 6.51
CA ALA A 92 -29.38 -14.59 5.80
C ALA A 92 -30.30 -15.41 6.71
N LEU A 93 -29.77 -15.96 7.81
CA LEU A 93 -30.52 -16.71 8.81
C LEU A 93 -31.03 -15.86 9.98
N ASP A 94 -30.63 -14.58 10.10
CA ASP A 94 -31.08 -13.70 11.17
C ASP A 94 -32.57 -13.34 10.97
N PRO A 95 -33.47 -13.72 11.89
CA PRO A 95 -34.91 -13.46 11.77
C PRO A 95 -35.25 -11.98 11.60
N ARG A 96 -34.43 -11.06 12.11
CA ARG A 96 -34.58 -9.60 11.98
C ARG A 96 -34.28 -9.11 10.57
N TYR A 97 -33.37 -9.80 9.87
CA TYR A 97 -33.05 -9.52 8.47
C TYR A 97 -34.08 -10.18 7.53
N ILE A 98 -34.56 -11.37 7.89
CA ILE A 98 -35.63 -12.09 7.17
C ILE A 98 -36.96 -11.33 7.23
N THR A 99 -37.38 -10.82 8.40
CA THR A 99 -38.62 -10.02 8.51
C THR A 99 -38.53 -8.71 7.74
N LYS A 100 -37.37 -8.05 7.77
CA LYS A 100 -37.13 -6.80 7.04
C LYS A 100 -37.04 -6.99 5.52
N THR A 101 -36.62 -8.16 5.04
CA THR A 101 -36.54 -8.48 3.60
C THR A 101 -37.78 -9.20 3.05
N MET A 102 -38.53 -9.96 3.88
CA MET A 102 -39.70 -10.74 3.45
C MET A 102 -41.07 -10.11 3.79
N GLY A 103 -41.19 -9.08 4.63
CA GLY A 103 -42.54 -8.59 4.96
C GLY A 103 -42.71 -7.49 5.99
N GLY A 104 -41.81 -6.52 6.07
CA GLY A 104 -42.01 -5.32 6.87
C GLY A 104 -42.42 -4.14 6.00
N GLY A 105 -43.70 -4.06 5.64
CA GLY A 105 -44.27 -2.83 5.11
C GLY A 105 -43.94 -1.67 6.05
N PHE A 106 -43.38 -0.61 5.49
CA PHE A 106 -43.51 0.73 6.05
C PHE A 106 -45.00 0.96 6.29
N ASP A 107 -45.46 1.01 7.54
CA ASP A 107 -46.72 1.65 7.96
C ASP A 107 -46.87 1.44 9.47
N ASP A 108 -46.15 2.24 10.27
CA ASP A 108 -46.66 2.86 11.52
C ASP A 108 -45.52 3.62 12.21
N ASP A 109 -45.12 4.75 11.60
CA ASP A 109 -44.55 5.86 12.38
C ASP A 109 -45.71 6.82 12.68
N PRO A 110 -46.06 7.08 13.96
CA PRO A 110 -47.02 8.12 14.28
C PRO A 110 -46.34 9.47 14.04
N ILE A 111 -46.58 10.05 12.87
CA ILE A 111 -46.19 11.41 12.52
C ILE A 111 -46.95 12.36 13.46
N PHE A 112 -46.21 13.04 14.32
CA PHE A 112 -46.63 14.27 14.97
C PHE A 112 -47.25 15.20 13.92
N HIS A 113 -48.54 15.51 14.04
CA HIS A 113 -49.06 16.83 13.65
C HIS A 113 -50.12 17.28 14.66
N GLU A 114 -49.70 18.32 15.38
CA GLU A 114 -50.48 19.23 16.21
C GLU A 114 -51.40 20.11 15.34
N GLU A 115 -52.39 20.75 15.99
CA GLU A 115 -53.27 21.83 15.53
C GLU A 115 -54.62 21.47 14.85
N GLY A 116 -55.72 21.69 15.61
CA GLY A 116 -56.65 22.77 15.22
C GLY A 116 -58.05 22.43 14.67
N VAL A 117 -59.05 22.62 15.53
CA VAL A 117 -60.40 23.22 15.27
C VAL A 117 -61.44 22.46 14.43
N MET A 118 -62.49 21.96 15.11
CA MET A 118 -63.85 22.55 15.08
C MET A 118 -64.68 22.06 16.28
#